data_AF-Q75ZW7-F1
#
_entry.id   AF-Q75ZW7-F1
#
_cell.length_a   1.000
_cell.length_b   1.000
_cell.length_c   1.000
_cell.angle_alpha   90.00
_cell.angle_beta   90.00
_cell.angle_gamma   90.00
#
_symmetry.space_group_name_H-M   'P 1'
#
loop_
_entity.id
_entity.type
_entity.pdbx_description
1 polymer ?
#
loop_
_entity_poly.entity_id
_entity_poly.type
_entity_poly.pdbx_seq_one_letter_code
_entity_poly.pdbx_strand_id
1 'polypeptide(L)'
;GNAKNIVIKNDKGRLSQAEIDRMVREAEQYADEDEKHRQRIAARNQLEAYVFNVKQSTQDAGDKIPKSDKDRVMEKCEETIKWLDNN
;
A
#
# COMPACT_ATOMS: atom_id res chain seq x y z
N GLY A 1 -40.26 -20.09 -47.39
CA GLY A 1 -38.88 -19.96 -46.88
C GLY A 1 -38.50 -18.50 -46.84
N ASN A 2 -37.56 -18.15 -45.94
CA ASN A 2 -36.71 -16.94 -45.88
C ASN A 2 -36.63 -16.38 -44.46
N ALA A 3 -35.99 -17.13 -43.56
CA ALA A 3 -35.48 -16.55 -42.31
C ALA A 3 -34.28 -15.68 -42.66
N LYS A 4 -34.48 -14.36 -42.69
CA LYS A 4 -33.38 -13.40 -42.85
C LYS A 4 -32.59 -13.36 -41.55
N ASN A 5 -31.43 -14.01 -41.53
CA ASN A 5 -30.49 -13.93 -40.43
C ASN A 5 -29.84 -12.52 -40.43
N ILE A 6 -30.37 -11.61 -39.62
CA ILE A 6 -29.80 -10.28 -39.42
C ILE A 6 -28.63 -10.43 -38.44
N VAL A 7 -27.42 -10.60 -38.97
CA VAL A 7 -26.21 -10.52 -38.15
C VAL A 7 -25.88 -9.05 -37.94
N ILE A 8 -26.16 -8.53 -36.75
CA ILE A 8 -25.81 -7.16 -36.36
C ILE A 8 -24.28 -7.10 -36.19
N LYS A 9 -23.55 -6.72 -37.25
CA LYS A 9 -22.12 -6.38 -37.14
C LYS A 9 -21.99 -4.92 -36.69
N ASN A 10 -21.87 -4.72 -35.39
CA ASN A 10 -21.72 -3.41 -34.76
C ASN A 10 -20.22 -3.14 -34.50
N ASP A 11 -19.46 -2.89 -35.56
CA ASP A 11 -18.00 -2.69 -35.51
C ASP A 11 -17.59 -1.21 -35.40
N LYS A 12 -18.54 -0.27 -35.50
CA LYS A 12 -18.26 1.18 -35.40
C LYS A 12 -18.51 1.66 -33.97
N GLY A 13 -17.44 1.86 -33.22
CA GLY A 13 -17.45 2.41 -31.86
C GLY A 13 -17.19 1.38 -30.75
N ARG A 14 -17.04 0.09 -31.08
CA ARG A 14 -16.55 -0.92 -30.15
C ARG A 14 -15.04 -1.01 -30.24
N LEU A 15 -14.40 -1.14 -29.08
CA LEU A 15 -12.99 -1.52 -29.00
C LEU A 15 -12.82 -2.89 -29.68
N SER A 16 -11.75 -3.01 -30.47
CA SER A 16 -11.31 -4.29 -30.99
C SER A 16 -10.93 -5.22 -29.85
N GLN A 17 -10.92 -6.53 -30.10
CA GLN A 17 -10.47 -7.50 -29.09
C GLN A 17 -9.06 -7.19 -28.57
N ALA A 18 -8.16 -6.74 -29.45
CA ALA A 18 -6.80 -6.36 -29.05
C ALA A 18 -6.77 -5.14 -28.12
N GLU A 19 -7.64 -4.15 -28.34
CA GLU A 19 -7.78 -2.99 -27.45
C GLU A 19 -8.41 -3.40 -26.11
N ILE A 20 -9.41 -4.30 -26.13
CA ILE A 20 -9.99 -4.87 -24.91
C ILE A 20 -8.90 -5.60 -24.09
N ASP A 21 -8.15 -6.50 -24.71
CA ASP A 21 -7.10 -7.27 -24.04
C ASP A 21 -5.95 -6.38 -23.53
N ARG A 22 -5.69 -5.26 -24.20
CA ARG A 22 -4.74 -4.25 -23.74
C ARG A 22 -5.29 -3.52 -22.51
N MET A 23 -6.53 -3.05 -22.56
CA MET A 23 -7.17 -2.33 -21.44
C MET A 23 -7.30 -3.21 -20.20
N VAL A 24 -7.59 -4.51 -20.35
CA VAL A 24 -7.63 -5.45 -19.23
C VAL A 24 -6.24 -5.57 -18.58
N ARG A 25 -5.18 -5.75 -19.38
CA ARG A 25 -3.80 -5.85 -18.85
C ARG A 25 -3.34 -4.57 -18.17
N GLU A 26 -3.66 -3.41 -18.74
CA GLU A 26 -3.35 -2.11 -18.13
C GLU A 26 -4.10 -1.95 -16.80
N ALA A 27 -5.38 -2.31 -16.75
CA ALA A 27 -6.16 -2.26 -15.51
C ALA A 27 -5.61 -3.20 -14.42
N GLU A 28 -5.21 -4.42 -14.78
CA GLU A 28 -4.56 -5.36 -13.86
C GLU A 28 -3.22 -4.82 -13.35
N GLN A 29 -2.39 -4.26 -14.23
CA GLN A 29 -1.12 -3.66 -13.83
C GLN A 29 -1.31 -2.49 -12.86
N TYR A 30 -2.26 -1.59 -13.14
CA TYR A 30 -2.55 -0.48 -12.25
C TYR A 30 -3.11 -0.95 -10.90
N ALA A 31 -3.96 -1.97 -10.90
CA ALA A 31 -4.45 -2.55 -9.66
C ALA A 31 -3.31 -3.12 -8.80
N ASP A 32 -2.35 -3.80 -9.41
CA ASP A 32 -1.17 -4.32 -8.73
C ASP A 32 -0.24 -3.21 -8.20
N GLU A 33 -0.05 -2.14 -8.98
CA GLU A 33 0.73 -0.97 -8.57
C GLU A 33 0.05 -0.24 -7.40
N ASP A 34 -1.25 0.01 -7.49
CA ASP A 34 -2.05 0.63 -6.43
C ASP A 34 -2.00 -0.19 -5.13
N GLU A 35 -2.10 -1.51 -5.24
CA GLU A 35 -2.03 -2.39 -4.08
C GLU A 35 -0.64 -2.38 -3.44
N LYS A 36 0.44 -2.41 -4.23
CA LYS A 36 1.81 -2.26 -3.70
C LYS A 36 2.01 -0.92 -3.00
N HIS A 37 1.50 0.17 -3.57
CA HIS A 37 1.55 1.48 -2.94
C HIS A 37 0.78 1.51 -1.61
N ARG A 38 -0.43 0.95 -1.59
CA ARG A 38 -1.26 0.84 -0.38
C ARG A 38 -0.55 0.04 0.70
N GLN A 39 0.04 -1.11 0.36
CA GLN A 39 0.77 -1.95 1.28
C GLN A 39 2.01 -1.25 1.86
N ARG A 40 2.78 -0.54 1.02
CA ARG A 40 3.93 0.25 1.50
C ARG A 40 3.51 1.30 2.52
N ILE A 41 2.45 2.06 2.22
CA ILE A 41 1.93 3.09 3.12
C ILE A 41 1.40 2.47 4.42
N ALA A 42 0.65 1.37 4.32
CA ALA A 42 0.13 0.66 5.48
C ALA A 42 1.26 0.16 6.39
N ALA A 43 2.31 -0.45 5.83
CA ALA A 43 3.47 -0.90 6.57
C ALA A 43 4.22 0.27 7.25
N ARG A 44 4.38 1.40 6.54
CA ARG A 44 4.98 2.62 7.10
C ARG A 44 4.19 3.13 8.31
N ASN A 45 2.87 3.28 8.17
CA ASN A 45 1.99 3.76 9.23
C ASN A 45 1.95 2.80 10.43
N GLN A 46 1.96 1.49 10.18
CA GLN A 46 2.02 0.48 11.23
C GLN A 46 3.32 0.58 12.04
N LEU A 47 4.46 0.71 11.35
CA LEU A 47 5.76 0.86 12.02
C LEU A 47 5.81 2.17 12.81
N GLU A 48 5.37 3.28 12.24
CA GLU A 48 5.31 4.58 12.91
C GLU A 48 4.45 4.51 14.19
N ALA A 49 3.22 4.00 14.08
CA ALA A 49 2.32 3.83 15.22
C ALA A 49 2.93 2.93 16.30
N TYR A 50 3.59 1.83 15.92
CA TYR A 50 4.26 0.95 16.84
C TYR A 50 5.40 1.64 17.59
N VAL A 51 6.26 2.38 16.88
CA VAL A 51 7.38 3.12 17.48
C VAL A 51 6.87 4.18 18.46
N PHE A 52 5.80 4.90 18.13
CA PHE A 52 5.17 5.84 19.07
C PHE A 52 4.63 5.14 20.32
N ASN A 53 3.96 4.00 20.16
CA ASN A 53 3.46 3.21 21.30
C ASN A 53 4.60 2.71 22.19
N VAL A 54 5.71 2.26 21.61
CA VAL A 54 6.90 1.83 22.37
C VAL A 54 7.52 3.01 23.11
N LYS A 55 7.65 4.17 22.45
CA LYS A 55 8.16 5.39 23.06
C LYS A 55 7.33 5.80 24.27
N GLN A 56 6.01 5.84 24.11
CA GLN A 56 5.07 6.17 25.20
C GLN A 56 5.17 5.16 26.35
N SER A 57 5.10 3.86 26.04
CA SER A 57 5.20 2.79 27.04
C SER A 57 6.51 2.84 27.83
N THR A 58 7.60 3.18 27.17
CA THR A 58 8.94 3.32 27.78
C THR A 58 9.02 4.56 28.68
N GLN A 59 8.35 5.65 28.29
CA GLN A 59 8.24 6.83 29.14
C GLN A 59 7.41 6.53 30.40
N ASP A 60 6.27 5.87 30.23
CA ASP A 60 5.33 5.50 31.31
C ASP A 60 5.88 4.43 32.25
N ALA A 61 6.83 3.61 31.80
CA ALA A 61 7.53 2.63 32.64
C ALA A 61 8.28 3.30 33.82
N GLY A 62 8.59 4.59 33.74
CA GLY A 62 9.23 5.34 34.82
C GLY A 62 10.56 4.69 35.24
N ASP A 63 10.68 4.37 36.53
CA ASP A 63 11.85 3.72 37.15
C ASP A 63 11.76 2.19 37.17
N LYS A 64 10.71 1.59 36.56
CA LYS A 64 10.56 0.12 36.51
C LYS A 64 11.57 -0.55 35.58
N ILE A 65 12.22 0.22 34.72
CA ILE A 65 13.25 -0.24 33.79
C ILE A 65 14.56 0.51 34.04
N PRO A 66 15.73 -0.14 33.84
CA PRO A 66 17.01 0.52 33.95
C PRO A 66 17.10 1.72 33.01
N LYS A 67 17.72 2.81 33.47
CA LYS A 67 17.92 4.02 32.66
C LYS A 67 18.67 3.73 31.36
N SER A 68 19.67 2.84 31.39
CA SER A 68 20.40 2.42 30.20
C SER A 68 19.50 1.80 29.12
N ASP A 69 18.52 1.01 29.54
CA ASP A 69 17.60 0.32 28.62
C ASP A 69 16.58 1.31 28.09
N LYS A 70 16.10 2.22 28.95
CA LYS A 70 15.24 3.34 28.55
C LYS A 70 15.90 4.21 27.48
N ASP A 71 17.14 4.64 27.72
CA ASP A 71 17.89 5.50 26.80
C ASP A 71 18.11 4.78 25.46
N ARG A 72 18.48 3.50 25.49
CA ARG A 72 18.66 2.68 24.29
C ARG A 72 17.38 2.51 23.47
N VAL A 73 16.24 2.29 24.13
CA VAL A 73 14.94 2.18 23.45
C VAL A 73 14.54 3.52 22.83
N MET A 74 14.72 4.62 23.56
CA MET A 74 14.40 5.97 23.08
C MET A 74 15.25 6.36 21.86
N GLU A 75 16.56 6.09 21.90
CA GLU A 75 17.47 6.29 20.78
C GLU A 75 17.01 5.53 19.53
N LYS A 76 16.67 4.24 19.68
CA LYS A 76 16.19 3.42 18.56
C LYS A 76 14.85 3.89 18.01
N CYS A 77 13.95 4.37 18.86
CA CYS A 77 12.69 4.97 18.42
C CYS A 77 12.95 6.23 17.58
N GLU A 78 13.86 7.11 18.02
CA GLU A 78 14.22 8.33 17.30
C GLU A 78 14.93 8.04 15.97
N GLU A 79 15.85 7.08 15.95
CA GLU A 79 16.51 6.62 14.72
C GLU A 79 15.47 6.09 13.71
N THR A 80 14.50 5.30 14.18
CA THR A 80 13.47 4.73 13.31
C THR A 80 12.53 5.81 12.76
N ILE A 81 12.11 6.78 13.57
CA ILE A 81 11.30 7.92 13.10
C ILE A 81 12.07 8.73 12.06
N LYS A 82 13.34 9.07 12.33
CA LYS A 82 14.18 9.78 11.35
C LYS A 82 14.34 8.99 10.06
N TRP A 83 14.45 7.67 10.12
CA TRP A 83 14.50 6.85 8.92
C TRP A 83 13.18 6.88 8.13
N LEU A 84 12.03 6.83 8.82
CA LEU A 84 10.69 6.93 8.22
C LEU A 84 10.39 8.29 7.56
N ASP A 85 10.98 9.37 8.06
CA ASP A 85 10.83 10.71 7.47
C ASP A 85 11.67 10.88 6.19
N ASN A 86 12.78 10.14 6.08
CA ASN A 86 13.72 10.24 4.97
C ASN A 86 13.48 9.19 3.84
N ASN A 87 12.58 8.22 4.02
CA ASN A 87 12.28 7.11 3.08
C ASN A 87 10.81 7.05 2.67
#